data_AF-A0A1A8US49-F1
#
_entry.id   AF-A0A1A8US49-F1
#
_cell.length_a   1.000
_cell.length_b   1.000
_cell.length_c   1.000
_cell.angle_alpha   90.00
_cell.angle_beta   90.00
_cell.angle_gamma   90.00
#
_symmetry.space_group_name_H-M   'P 1'
#
loop_
_entity.id
_entity.type
_entity.pdbx_description
1 polymer ?
#
loop_
_entity_poly.entity_id
_entity_poly.type
_entity_poly.pdbx_seq_one_letter_code
_entity_poly.pdbx_strand_id
1 'polypeptide(L)' 'LVLQVNIPRCHDFSIELVITDLEHLKRRLHFSTVHKKLAATPLHARIPLTEMNFDNWCTLCIDLMSLSGEL' A
#
# COMPACT_ATOMS: atom_id res chain seq x y z
N LEU A 1 6.53 6.24 -5.14
CA LEU A 1 7.44 5.18 -4.64
C LEU A 1 7.30 3.96 -5.53
N VAL A 2 8.40 3.38 -5.98
CA VAL A 2 8.38 2.15 -6.80
C VAL A 2 9.17 1.08 -6.08
N LEU A 3 8.59 -0.11 -5.94
CA LEU A 3 9.21 -1.28 -5.31
C LEU A 3 9.19 -2.46 -6.28
N GLN A 4 10.29 -3.21 -6.37
CA GLN A 4 10.27 -4.52 -6.98
C GLN A 4 10.11 -5.57 -5.87
N VAL A 5 9.10 -6.41 -6.00
CA VAL A 5 8.80 -7.44 -5.01
C VAL A 5 8.65 -8.78 -5.72
N ASN A 6 9.13 -9.85 -5.08
CA ASN A 6 8.88 -11.21 -5.49
C ASN A 6 8.17 -11.91 -4.34
N ILE A 7 6.89 -12.19 -4.53
CA ILE A 7 6.01 -12.73 -3.50
C ILE A 7 5.76 -14.20 -3.85
N PRO A 8 6.21 -15.15 -3.03
CA PRO A 8 5.93 -16.56 -3.26
C PRO A 8 4.43 -16.85 -3.15
N ARG A 9 3.93 -17.78 -3.97
CA ARG A 9 2.54 -18.25 -3.92
C ARG A 9 2.20 -18.73 -2.50
N CYS A 10 0.97 -18.46 -2.08
CA CYS A 10 0.40 -18.83 -0.77
C CYS A 10 1.02 -18.12 0.45
N HIS A 11 1.83 -17.08 0.26
CA HIS A 11 2.28 -16.23 1.37
C HIS A 11 1.54 -14.90 1.41
N ASP A 12 1.16 -14.51 2.61
CA ASP A 12 0.65 -13.17 2.86
C ASP A 12 1.77 -12.14 2.72
N PHE A 13 1.44 -11.01 2.13
CA PHE A 13 2.35 -9.90 1.93
C PHE A 13 1.72 -8.59 2.36
N SER A 14 2.50 -7.73 3.01
CA SER A 14 2.10 -6.38 3.34
C SER A 14 3.28 -5.42 3.33
N ILE A 15 2.96 -4.15 3.11
CA ILE A 15 3.88 -3.02 3.23
C ILE A 15 3.19 -1.95 4.04
N GLU A 16 3.90 -1.40 5.02
CA GLU A 16 3.48 -0.22 5.75
C GLU A 16 4.36 0.97 5.36
N LEU A 17 3.71 2.08 4.99
CA LEU A 17 4.37 3.34 4.69
C LEU A 17 3.84 4.42 5.62
N VAL A 18 4.75 5.15 6.26
CA VAL A 18 4.42 6.37 7.00
C VAL A 18 4.88 7.56 6.17
N ILE A 19 3.93 8.37 5.72
CA ILE A 19 4.19 9.59 4.97
C ILE A 19 3.86 10.82 5.82
N THR A 20 4.49 11.93 5.50
CA THR A 20 4.08 13.25 6.01
C THR A 20 3.44 13.98 4.84
N ASP A 21 2.20 14.42 5.00
CA ASP A 21 1.50 15.18 3.96
C ASP A 21 1.92 16.65 3.93
N LEU A 22 1.31 17.43 3.03
CA LEU A 22 1.57 18.86 2.89
C LEU A 22 1.07 19.69 4.09
N GLU A 23 0.19 19.13 4.92
CA GLU A 23 -0.29 19.72 6.17
C GLU A 23 0.59 19.34 7.37
N HIS A 24 1.74 18.69 7.12
CA HIS A 24 2.66 18.17 8.13
C HIS A 24 2.07 17.09 9.05
N LEU A 25 0.99 16.44 8.63
CA LEU A 25 0.39 15.32 9.36
C LEU A 25 1.03 14.01 8.92
N LYS A 26 1.31 13.14 9.91
CA LYS A 26 1.78 11.78 9.66
C LYS A 26 0.60 10.87 9.35
N ARG A 27 0.62 10.26 8.16
CA ARG A 27 -0.38 9.29 7.72
C ARG A 27 0.25 7.91 7.55
N ARG A 28 -0.44 6.88 8.00
CA ARG A 28 -0.02 5.48 7.90
C ARG A 28 -0.83 4.75 6.83
N LEU A 29 -0.15 4.28 5.79
CA LEU A 29 -0.73 3.53 4.69
C LEU A 29 -0.29 2.08 4.81
N HIS A 30 -1.25 1.17 4.92
CA HIS A 30 -1.01 -0.26 5.09
C HIS A 30 -1.59 -1.04 3.91
N PHE A 31 -0.71 -1.46 3.00
CA PHE A 31 -1.02 -2.27 1.84
C PHE A 31 -0.93 -3.74 2.21
N SER A 32 -1.92 -4.58 1.89
CA SER A 32 -1.84 -6.01 2.20
C SER A 32 -2.70 -6.89 1.32
N THR A 33 -2.20 -8.10 1.04
CA THR A 33 -2.93 -9.17 0.33
C THR A 33 -4.04 -9.81 1.16
N VAL A 34 -4.04 -9.62 2.50
CA VAL A 34 -5.04 -10.20 3.42
C VAL A 34 -6.31 -9.36 3.47
N HIS A 35 -6.18 -8.05 3.30
CA HIS A 35 -7.32 -7.13 3.30
C HIS A 35 -8.09 -7.24 1.99
N LYS A 36 -9.42 -7.35 2.07
CA LYS A 36 -10.31 -7.44 0.91
C LYS A 36 -11.06 -6.15 0.59
N LYS A 37 -11.04 -5.20 1.52
CA LYS A 37 -11.76 -3.92 1.40
C LYS A 37 -10.83 -2.78 1.77
N LEU A 38 -10.96 -1.68 1.05
CA LEU A 38 -10.39 -0.40 1.44
C LEU A 38 -11.08 0.09 2.71
N ALA A 39 -10.29 0.53 3.68
CA ALA A 39 -10.78 1.22 4.87
C ALA A 39 -9.83 2.37 5.19
N ALA A 40 -10.37 3.58 5.32
CA ALA A 40 -9.57 4.77 5.58
C ALA A 40 -10.17 5.62 6.71
N THR A 41 -9.27 6.26 7.43
CA THR A 41 -9.49 7.33 8.39
C THR A 41 -8.48 8.43 8.04
N PRO A 42 -8.64 9.68 8.54
CA PRO A 42 -7.73 10.77 8.19
C PRO A 42 -6.24 10.47 8.42
N LEU A 43 -5.91 9.58 9.37
CA LEU A 43 -4.53 9.24 9.73
C LEU A 43 -4.08 7.86 9.27
N HIS A 44 -5.00 6.97 8.90
CA HIS A 44 -4.71 5.58 8.61
C HIS A 44 -5.52 5.06 7.42
N ALA A 45 -4.87 4.41 6.47
CA ALA A 45 -5.53 3.70 5.38
C ALA A 45 -5.07 2.24 5.31
N ARG A 46 -6.01 1.31 5.19
CA ARG A 46 -5.80 -0.11 4.87
C ARG A 46 -6.22 -0.33 3.44
N ILE A 47 -5.24 -0.61 2.58
CA ILE A 47 -5.42 -0.71 1.13
C ILE A 47 -5.22 -2.17 0.73
N PRO A 48 -6.19 -2.80 0.05
CA PRO A 48 -6.06 -4.17 -0.41
C PRO A 48 -5.06 -4.24 -1.58
N LEU A 49 -4.13 -5.18 -1.53
CA LEU A 49 -3.27 -5.55 -2.67
C LEU A 49 -3.97 -6.68 -3.44
N THR A 50 -4.87 -6.31 -4.34
CA THR A 50 -5.59 -7.25 -5.19
C THR A 50 -4.75 -7.61 -6.42
N GLU A 51 -4.94 -8.82 -6.94
CA GLU A 51 -4.41 -9.23 -8.26
C GLU A 51 -2.88 -9.13 -8.41
N MET A 52 -2.14 -9.48 -7.36
CA MET A 52 -0.68 -9.59 -7.41
C MET A 52 -0.23 -10.77 -8.29
N ASN A 53 0.84 -10.55 -9.06
CA ASN A 53 1.57 -11.63 -9.72
C ASN A 53 2.46 -12.34 -8.71
N PHE A 54 2.11 -13.58 -8.36
CA PHE A 54 2.89 -14.44 -7.46
C PHE A 54 3.94 -15.26 -8.24
N ASP A 55 5.01 -15.68 -7.55
CA ASP A 55 6.14 -16.46 -8.09
C ASP A 55 6.90 -15.78 -9.24
N ASN A 56 6.77 -14.46 -9.37
CA ASN A 56 7.55 -13.67 -10.31
C ASN A 56 7.87 -12.31 -9.69
N TRP A 57 8.91 -11.66 -10.21
CA TRP A 57 9.19 -10.26 -9.88
C TRP A 57 8.08 -9.37 -10.46
N CYS A 58 7.46 -8.57 -9.60
CA CYS A 58 6.49 -7.57 -10.01
C CYS A 58 6.91 -6.18 -9.50
N THR A 59 6.46 -5.15 -10.22
CA THR A 59 6.74 -3.75 -9.88
C THR A 59 5.50 -3.14 -9.25
N LEU A 60 5.60 -2.77 -7.98
CA LEU A 60 4.56 -2.06 -7.25
C LEU A 60 4.82 -0.56 -7.34
N CYS A 61 3.94 0.15 -8.03
CA CYS A 61 3.97 1.60 -8.16
C CYS A 61 2.96 2.23 -7.21
N ILE A 62 3.44 3.06 -6.28
CA ILE A 62 2.62 3.79 -5.31
C ILE A 62 2.75 5.28 -5.60
N ASP A 63 1.67 5.89 -6.08
CA ASP A 63 1.59 7.34 -6.26
C ASP A 63 1.29 8.01 -4.91
N LEU A 64 2.33 8.58 -4.30
CA LEU A 64 2.23 9.24 -3.00
C LEU A 64 1.51 10.57 -3.07
N MET A 65 1.53 11.26 -4.22
CA MET A 65 0.85 12.56 -4.35
C MET A 65 -0.66 12.35 -4.33
N SER A 66 -1.16 11.43 -5.16
CA SER A 66 -2.59 11.10 -5.20
C SER A 66 -3.09 10.59 -3.85
N LEU A 67 -2.33 9.70 -3.18
CA LEU A 67 -2.69 9.18 -1.85
C LEU A 67 -2.66 10.23 -0.72
N SER A 68 -1.93 11.33 -0.90
CA SER A 68 -1.89 12.41 0.11
C SER A 68 -3.07 13.37 0.01
N GLY A 69 -3.77 13.42 -1.13
CA GLY A 69 -4.87 14.35 -1.38
C GLY A 69 -6.26 13.71 -1.46
N GLU A 70 -6.36 12.43 -1.79
CA GLU A 70 -7.65 11.74 -2.04
C GLU A 70 -8.16 10.89 -0.87
N LEU A 71 -7.33 10.66 0.15
CA LEU A 71 -7.66 9.89 1.37
C LEU A 71 -7.94 10.80 2.57
#